data_AF-A0A0G3HJK0-F1
#
_entry.id   AF-A0A0G3HJK0-F1
#
_cell.length_a   1.000
_cell.length_b   1.000
_cell.length_c   1.000
_cell.angle_alpha   90.00
_cell.angle_beta   90.00
_cell.angle_gamma   90.00
#
_symmetry.space_group_name_H-M   'P 1'
#
loop_
_entity.id
_entity.type
_entity.pdbx_description
1 polymer ?
#
loop_
_entity_poly.entity_id
_entity_poly.type
_entity_poly.pdbx_seq_one_letter_code
_entity_poly.pdbx_strand_id
1 'polypeptide(L)'
;MLTTRLGVIWAAVAVLCLLLVFTLRTAGLFLSGLLFLAAALFAWRSSFIQPESRALRTSIQLSTDDIQAILDAYDRFLLAGDADSIADRTLHRPALADESCDAPAITEFRAKAEAARRFIYRVGAIVEDPSVTTTELTNILGIADQRSQELAEAWNQARLEARRLGRDY
;
A
#
# COMPACT_ATOMS: atom_id res chain seq x y z
N MET A 1 0.98 -22.65 7.28
CA MET A 1 1.44 -23.17 8.61
C MET A 1 0.92 -22.35 9.79
N LEU A 2 0.62 -21.04 9.65
CA LEU A 2 0.03 -20.24 10.73
C LEU A 2 -1.45 -20.60 11.01
N THR A 3 -2.22 -20.88 9.97
CA THR A 3 -3.63 -21.29 10.04
C THR A 3 -3.84 -22.64 10.71
N THR A 4 -2.93 -23.60 10.47
CA THR A 4 -2.94 -24.90 11.15
C THR A 4 -2.59 -24.76 12.63
N ARG A 5 -1.66 -23.87 13.00
CA ARG A 5 -1.33 -23.59 14.41
C ARG A 5 -2.48 -22.94 15.17
N LEU A 6 -3.18 -21.98 14.56
CA LEU A 6 -4.39 -21.37 15.14
C LEU A 6 -5.50 -22.41 15.31
N GLY A 7 -5.73 -23.27 14.31
CA GLY A 7 -6.73 -24.34 14.39
C GLY A 7 -6.46 -25.34 15.51
N VAL A 8 -5.20 -25.71 15.74
CA VAL A 8 -4.79 -26.62 16.84
C VAL A 8 -5.03 -25.96 18.20
N ILE A 9 -4.76 -24.66 18.34
CA ILE A 9 -5.02 -23.92 19.60
C ILE A 9 -6.52 -23.89 19.90
N TRP A 10 -7.36 -23.56 18.90
CA TRP A 10 -8.81 -23.56 19.07
C TRP A 10 -9.38 -24.94 19.39
N ALA A 11 -8.86 -26.00 18.75
CA ALA A 11 -9.24 -27.37 19.05
C ALA A 11 -8.84 -27.79 20.47
N ALA A 12 -7.64 -27.42 20.92
CA ALA A 12 -7.17 -27.70 22.28
C ALA A 12 -8.02 -26.99 23.35
N VAL A 13 -8.38 -25.73 23.11
CA VAL A 13 -9.28 -24.96 24.01
C VAL A 13 -10.67 -25.60 24.07
N ALA A 14 -11.20 -26.07 22.94
CA ALA A 14 -12.51 -26.75 22.89
C ALA A 14 -12.51 -28.08 23.65
N VAL A 15 -11.46 -28.90 23.48
CA VAL A 15 -11.30 -30.18 24.20
C VAL A 15 -11.15 -29.95 25.70
N LEU A 16 -10.38 -28.94 26.11
CA LEU A 16 -10.21 -28.58 27.52
C LEU A 16 -11.54 -28.11 28.14
N CYS A 17 -12.34 -27.32 27.42
CA CYS A 17 -13.68 -26.91 27.86
C CYS A 17 -14.62 -28.11 28.03
N LEU A 18 -14.62 -29.05 27.07
CA LEU A 18 -15.42 -30.28 27.15
C LEU A 18 -15.03 -31.15 28.34
N LEU A 19 -13.74 -31.33 28.61
CA LEU A 19 -13.22 -32.06 29.77
C LEU A 19 -13.63 -31.42 31.11
N LEU A 20 -13.59 -30.09 31.19
CA LEU A 20 -14.02 -29.32 32.37
C LEU A 20 -15.52 -29.46 32.65
N VAL A 21 -16.35 -29.43 31.61
CA VAL A 21 -17.80 -29.61 31.74
C VAL A 21 -18.14 -31.04 32.18
N PHE A 22 -17.45 -32.04 31.63
CA PHE A 22 -17.72 -33.45 31.92
C PHE A 22 -17.28 -33.87 33.33
N THR A 23 -16.23 -33.25 33.89
CA THR A 23 -15.67 -33.65 35.19
C THR A 23 -16.28 -32.92 36.40
N LEU A 24 -16.76 -31.66 36.27
CA LEU A 24 -17.18 -30.84 37.42
C LEU A 24 -18.68 -30.43 37.45
N ARG A 25 -19.51 -30.92 36.52
CA ARG A 25 -20.98 -30.76 36.42
C ARG A 25 -21.51 -29.30 36.39
N THR A 26 -21.45 -28.56 37.49
CA THR A 26 -21.93 -27.16 37.60
C THR A 26 -20.79 -26.14 37.63
N ALA A 27 -19.69 -26.45 38.31
CA ALA A 27 -18.53 -25.54 38.41
C ALA A 27 -17.74 -25.45 37.09
N GLY A 28 -17.68 -26.55 36.32
CA GLY A 28 -17.02 -26.57 35.00
C GLY A 28 -17.72 -25.71 33.94
N LEU A 29 -19.05 -25.55 34.04
CA LEU A 29 -19.84 -24.71 33.14
C LEU A 29 -19.51 -23.22 33.34
N PHE A 30 -19.38 -22.78 34.60
CA PHE A 30 -18.95 -21.43 34.94
C PHE A 30 -17.52 -21.14 34.47
N LEU A 31 -16.61 -22.10 34.66
CA LEU A 31 -15.22 -21.92 34.22
C LEU A 31 -15.09 -21.82 32.70
N SER A 32 -15.78 -22.69 31.95
CA SER A 32 -15.77 -22.67 30.48
C SER A 32 -16.42 -21.39 29.94
N GLY A 33 -17.55 -20.96 30.52
CA GLY A 33 -18.18 -19.69 30.18
C GLY A 33 -17.26 -18.49 30.44
N LEU A 34 -16.55 -18.48 31.58
CA LEU A 34 -15.60 -17.43 31.91
C LEU A 34 -14.39 -17.42 30.95
N LEU A 35 -13.89 -18.59 30.57
CA LEU A 35 -12.80 -18.74 29.59
C LEU A 35 -13.22 -18.25 28.20
N PHE A 36 -14.43 -18.62 27.76
CA PHE A 36 -14.98 -18.18 26.49
C PHE A 36 -15.23 -16.67 26.48
N LEU A 37 -15.77 -16.12 27.57
CA LEU A 37 -15.99 -14.68 27.73
C LEU A 37 -14.66 -13.92 27.76
N ALA A 38 -13.65 -14.44 28.47
CA ALA A 38 -12.31 -13.85 28.51
C ALA A 38 -11.64 -13.88 27.12
N ALA A 39 -11.77 -15.00 26.39
CA ALA A 39 -11.26 -15.11 25.02
C ALA A 39 -11.99 -14.17 24.06
N ALA A 40 -13.32 -14.09 24.15
CA ALA A 40 -14.14 -13.18 23.36
C ALA A 40 -13.79 -11.72 23.67
N LEU A 41 -13.68 -11.34 24.95
CA LEU A 41 -13.28 -10.00 25.37
C LEU A 41 -11.85 -9.69 24.93
N PHE A 42 -10.92 -10.64 25.01
CA PHE A 42 -9.54 -10.46 24.55
C PHE A 42 -9.47 -10.23 23.03
N ALA A 43 -10.23 -11.02 22.24
CA ALA A 43 -10.36 -10.84 20.79
C ALA A 43 -11.07 -9.53 20.40
N TRP A 44 -12.04 -9.09 21.20
CA TRP A 44 -12.71 -7.81 21.00
C TRP A 44 -11.78 -6.64 21.36
N ARG A 45 -11.00 -6.76 22.43
CA ARG A 45 -10.03 -5.75 22.86
C ARG A 45 -8.87 -5.63 21.88
N SER A 46 -8.34 -6.73 21.35
CA SER A 46 -7.29 -6.69 20.33
C SER A 46 -7.77 -6.00 19.05
N SER A 47 -9.05 -6.13 18.71
CA SER A 47 -9.69 -5.42 17.59
C SER A 47 -9.84 -3.92 17.85
N PHE A 48 -9.98 -3.49 19.11
CA PHE A 48 -10.12 -2.07 19.51
C PHE A 48 -8.78 -1.34 19.74
N ILE A 49 -7.64 -2.03 19.78
CA ILE A 49 -6.33 -1.47 20.15
C ILE A 49 -5.55 -0.83 18.97
N GLN A 50 -6.11 -0.73 17.76
CA GLN A 50 -5.32 -0.21 16.62
C GLN A 50 -5.83 1.09 15.95
N PRO A 51 -6.09 2.20 16.68
CA PRO A 51 -6.20 3.50 16.03
C PRO A 51 -4.92 3.88 15.26
N GLU A 52 -3.76 3.45 15.75
CA GLU A 52 -2.46 3.70 15.11
C GLU A 52 -2.33 3.01 13.74
N SER A 53 -2.78 1.75 13.59
CA SER A 53 -2.71 1.07 12.30
C SER A 53 -3.67 1.68 11.27
N ARG A 54 -4.84 2.16 11.71
CA ARG A 54 -5.75 2.92 10.83
C ARG A 54 -5.11 4.22 10.35
N ALA A 55 -4.47 4.97 11.25
CA ALA A 55 -3.77 6.20 10.89
C ALA A 55 -2.65 5.91 9.87
N LEU A 56 -1.82 4.90 10.12
CA LEU A 56 -0.75 4.49 9.21
C LEU A 56 -1.29 4.07 7.83
N ARG A 57 -2.36 3.27 7.78
CA ARG A 57 -2.99 2.89 6.51
C ARG A 57 -3.50 4.11 5.74
N THR A 58 -4.06 5.09 6.44
CA THR A 58 -4.49 6.36 5.83
C THR A 58 -3.29 7.15 5.29
N SER A 59 -2.19 7.24 6.03
CA SER A 59 -0.97 7.89 5.57
C SER A 59 -0.37 7.20 4.35
N ILE A 60 -0.33 5.86 4.34
CA ILE A 60 0.16 5.10 3.18
C ILE A 60 -0.74 5.37 1.96
N GLN A 61 -2.05 5.44 2.16
CA GLN A 61 -2.98 5.77 1.09
C GLN A 61 -2.68 7.14 0.50
N LEU A 62 -2.51 8.17 1.35
CA LEU A 62 -2.13 9.52 0.90
C LEU A 62 -0.84 9.53 0.08
N SER A 63 0.22 8.87 0.55
CA SER A 63 1.49 8.81 -0.19
C SER A 63 1.36 8.04 -1.51
N THR A 64 0.47 7.04 -1.55
CA THR A 64 0.17 6.27 -2.77
C THR A 64 -0.65 7.10 -3.75
N ASP A 65 -1.58 7.92 -3.27
CA ASP A 65 -2.37 8.86 -4.06
C ASP A 65 -1.48 9.95 -4.67
N ASP A 66 -0.46 10.43 -3.95
CA ASP A 66 0.54 11.36 -4.49
C ASP A 66 1.32 10.75 -5.66
N ILE A 67 1.74 9.48 -5.53
CA ILE A 67 2.36 8.73 -6.64
C ILE A 67 1.40 8.62 -7.81
N GLN A 68 0.14 8.24 -7.55
CA GLN A 68 -0.89 8.08 -8.57
C GLN A 68 -1.14 9.40 -9.33
N ALA A 69 -1.18 10.54 -8.63
CA ALA A 69 -1.38 11.85 -9.25
C ALA A 69 -0.27 12.20 -10.25
N ILE A 70 0.98 11.82 -9.97
CA ILE A 70 2.10 12.04 -10.92
C ILE A 70 1.95 11.14 -12.14
N LEU A 71 1.60 9.86 -11.93
CA LEU A 71 1.38 8.92 -13.02
C LEU A 71 0.21 9.36 -13.91
N ASP A 72 -0.88 9.83 -13.31
CA ASP A 72 -2.04 10.36 -14.04
C ASP A 72 -1.69 11.63 -14.81
N ALA A 73 -0.85 12.50 -14.25
CA ALA A 73 -0.36 13.69 -14.96
C ALA A 73 0.50 13.30 -16.18
N TYR A 74 1.32 12.26 -16.05
CA TYR A 74 2.12 11.74 -17.15
C TYR A 74 1.25 11.06 -18.22
N ASP A 75 0.28 10.23 -17.82
CA ASP A 75 -0.66 9.59 -18.74
C ASP A 75 -1.51 10.63 -19.47
N ARG A 76 -1.95 11.68 -18.76
CA ARG A 76 -2.65 12.82 -19.37
C ARG A 76 -1.77 13.51 -20.40
N PHE A 77 -0.51 13.79 -20.09
CA PHE A 77 0.42 14.38 -21.05
C PHE A 77 0.57 13.53 -22.33
N LEU A 78 0.64 12.20 -22.20
CA LEU A 78 0.80 11.29 -23.33
C LEU A 78 -0.48 11.08 -24.14
N LEU A 79 -1.65 11.03 -23.49
CA LEU A 79 -2.88 10.51 -24.09
C LEU A 79 -3.96 11.56 -24.29
N ALA A 80 -3.93 12.68 -23.56
CA ALA A 80 -5.02 13.65 -23.62
C ALA A 80 -5.12 14.30 -25.01
N GLY A 81 -6.35 14.47 -25.48
CA GLY A 81 -6.68 15.06 -26.77
C GLY A 81 -6.99 16.56 -26.72
N ASP A 82 -6.84 17.21 -25.57
CA ASP A 82 -7.04 18.66 -25.47
C ASP A 82 -5.89 19.44 -26.15
N ALA A 83 -6.22 20.64 -26.63
CA ALA A 83 -5.30 21.45 -27.42
C ALA A 83 -4.01 21.80 -26.65
N ASP A 84 -4.13 22.04 -25.34
CA ASP A 84 -3.00 22.37 -24.48
C ASP A 84 -2.05 21.18 -24.34
N SER A 85 -2.58 19.98 -24.07
CA SER A 85 -1.80 18.75 -23.97
C SER A 85 -1.16 18.36 -25.30
N ILE A 86 -1.85 18.55 -26.43
CA ILE A 86 -1.28 18.36 -27.77
C ILE A 86 -0.14 19.36 -28.01
N ALA A 87 -0.35 20.65 -27.74
CA ALA A 87 0.67 21.68 -27.92
C ALA A 87 1.89 21.41 -27.02
N ASP A 88 1.67 20.98 -25.80
CA ASP A 88 2.74 20.65 -24.86
C ASP A 88 3.57 19.45 -25.32
N ARG A 89 2.92 18.36 -25.73
CA ARG A 89 3.55 17.16 -26.32
C ARG A 89 4.24 17.42 -27.65
N THR A 90 3.78 18.34 -28.48
CA THR A 90 4.32 18.50 -29.84
C THR A 90 5.25 19.71 -29.99
N LEU A 91 5.00 20.79 -29.25
CA LEU A 91 5.69 22.06 -29.42
C LEU A 91 6.66 22.37 -28.29
N HIS A 92 6.38 21.93 -27.06
CA HIS A 92 7.13 22.34 -25.87
C HIS A 92 8.05 21.24 -25.31
N ARG A 93 7.57 20.00 -25.26
CA ARG A 93 8.28 18.87 -24.63
C ARG A 93 8.14 17.56 -25.43
N PRO A 94 8.39 17.54 -26.76
CA PRO A 94 8.23 16.33 -27.56
C PRO A 94 9.13 15.16 -27.14
N ALA A 95 10.34 15.44 -26.65
CA ALA A 95 11.25 14.41 -26.12
C ALA A 95 10.65 13.54 -25.00
N LEU A 96 9.69 14.07 -24.24
CA LEU A 96 9.03 13.35 -23.15
C LEU A 96 7.98 12.34 -23.65
N ALA A 97 7.45 12.55 -24.86
CA ALA A 97 6.49 11.65 -25.50
C ALA A 97 7.17 10.64 -26.43
N ASP A 98 8.47 10.80 -26.67
CA ASP A 98 9.25 9.94 -27.54
C ASP A 98 9.91 8.81 -26.75
N GLU A 99 9.50 7.58 -27.06
CA GLU A 99 10.02 6.36 -26.45
C GLU A 99 11.49 6.11 -26.81
N SER A 100 11.98 6.65 -27.94
CA SER A 100 13.35 6.50 -28.42
C SER A 100 14.32 7.55 -27.87
N CYS A 101 13.82 8.55 -27.12
CA CYS A 101 14.68 9.57 -26.54
C CYS A 101 15.55 9.01 -25.41
N ASP A 102 16.88 9.03 -25.59
CA ASP A 102 17.85 8.50 -24.64
C ASP A 102 18.31 9.51 -23.56
N ALA A 103 17.62 10.66 -23.44
CA ALA A 103 17.97 11.67 -22.43
C ALA A 103 17.93 11.07 -21.02
N PRO A 104 19.03 11.14 -20.23
CA PRO A 104 19.13 10.41 -18.97
C PRO A 104 17.99 10.67 -17.97
N ALA A 105 17.58 11.93 -17.80
CA ALA A 105 16.51 12.31 -16.88
C ALA A 105 15.13 11.75 -17.32
N ILE A 106 14.87 11.70 -18.63
CA ILE A 106 13.62 11.18 -19.19
C ILE A 106 13.57 9.65 -19.02
N THR A 107 14.67 8.97 -19.35
CA THR A 107 14.78 7.52 -19.17
C THR A 107 14.68 7.11 -17.70
N GLU A 108 15.32 7.85 -16.79
CA GLU A 108 15.22 7.61 -15.36
C GLU A 108 13.77 7.77 -14.86
N PHE A 109 13.10 8.85 -15.26
CA PHE A 109 11.70 9.07 -14.91
C PHE A 109 10.80 7.92 -15.39
N ARG A 110 10.94 7.47 -16.65
CA ARG A 110 10.15 6.35 -17.17
C ARG A 110 10.36 5.06 -16.38
N ALA A 111 11.61 4.75 -16.04
CA ALA A 111 11.93 3.59 -15.22
C ALA A 111 11.30 3.68 -13.81
N LYS A 112 11.36 4.87 -13.18
CA LYS A 112 10.74 5.11 -11.88
C LYS A 112 9.20 5.06 -11.97
N ALA A 113 8.60 5.58 -13.02
CA ALA A 113 7.16 5.53 -13.24
C ALA A 113 6.66 4.08 -13.38
N GLU A 114 7.36 3.23 -14.12
CA GLU A 114 7.01 1.82 -14.24
C GLU A 114 7.19 1.06 -12.92
N ALA A 115 8.25 1.36 -12.17
CA ALA A 115 8.46 0.80 -10.84
C ALA A 115 7.36 1.24 -9.85
N ALA A 116 6.92 2.51 -9.93
CA ALA A 116 5.86 3.08 -9.11
C ALA A 116 4.50 2.43 -9.38
N ARG A 117 4.13 2.20 -10.65
CA ARG A 117 2.90 1.47 -11.02
C ARG A 117 2.87 0.07 -10.38
N ARG A 118 3.99 -0.66 -10.45
CA ARG A 118 4.15 -1.98 -9.81
C ARG A 118 4.12 -1.92 -8.29
N PHE A 119 4.55 -0.81 -7.70
CA PHE A 119 4.49 -0.59 -6.26
C PHE A 119 3.04 -0.38 -5.80
N ILE A 120 2.31 0.57 -6.39
CA ILE A 120 0.91 0.87 -6.06
C ILE A 120 0.05 -0.40 -6.13
N TYR A 121 0.16 -1.16 -7.22
CA TYR A 121 -0.59 -2.40 -7.41
C TYR A 121 -0.38 -3.42 -6.28
N ARG A 122 0.86 -3.52 -5.76
CA ARG A 122 1.18 -4.47 -4.67
C ARG A 122 0.81 -3.92 -3.30
N VAL A 123 0.99 -2.62 -3.07
CA VAL A 123 0.75 -1.99 -1.78
C VAL A 123 -0.73 -2.00 -1.42
N GLY A 124 -1.63 -1.78 -2.38
CA GLY A 124 -3.08 -1.82 -2.11
C GLY A 124 -3.52 -3.12 -1.42
N ALA A 125 -3.08 -4.27 -1.95
CA ALA A 125 -3.42 -5.57 -1.36
C ALA A 125 -2.81 -5.79 0.04
N ILE A 126 -1.61 -5.25 0.30
CA ILE A 126 -0.91 -5.39 1.58
C ILE A 126 -1.55 -4.46 2.64
N VAL A 127 -1.91 -3.24 2.26
CA VAL A 127 -2.50 -2.21 3.13
C VAL A 127 -3.93 -2.54 3.53
N GLU A 128 -4.60 -3.47 2.86
CA GLU A 128 -5.92 -3.98 3.27
C GLU A 128 -5.83 -5.22 4.17
N ASP A 129 -4.69 -5.91 4.21
CA ASP A 129 -4.53 -7.14 4.99
C ASP A 129 -4.51 -6.83 6.52
N PRO A 130 -5.47 -7.37 7.30
CA PRO A 130 -5.52 -7.16 8.75
C PRO A 130 -4.38 -7.80 9.53
N SER A 131 -3.65 -8.74 8.94
CA SER A 131 -2.53 -9.44 9.57
C SER A 131 -1.23 -8.64 9.57
N VAL A 132 -1.16 -7.57 8.77
CA VAL A 132 0.01 -6.69 8.68
C VAL A 132 0.16 -5.89 9.97
N THR A 133 1.36 -5.95 10.53
CA THR A 133 1.74 -5.31 11.79
C THR A 133 1.97 -3.82 11.63
N THR A 134 1.87 -3.06 12.73
CA THR A 134 2.20 -1.62 12.77
C THR A 134 3.60 -1.33 12.24
N THR A 135 4.61 -2.15 12.60
CA THR A 135 5.98 -1.99 12.11
C THR A 135 6.10 -2.17 10.61
N GLU A 136 5.39 -3.16 10.04
CA GLU A 136 5.35 -3.37 8.59
C GLU A 136 4.65 -2.19 7.89
N LEU A 137 3.54 -1.69 8.44
CA LEU A 137 2.88 -0.49 7.91
C LEU A 137 3.80 0.74 7.94
N THR A 138 4.54 0.96 9.02
CA THR A 138 5.52 2.06 9.11
C THR A 138 6.63 1.92 8.06
N ASN A 139 7.13 0.70 7.83
CA ASN A 139 8.12 0.46 6.79
C ASN A 139 7.55 0.71 5.39
N ILE A 140 6.31 0.28 5.13
CA ILE A 140 5.61 0.54 3.86
C ILE A 140 5.43 2.04 3.66
N LEU A 141 5.02 2.77 4.70
CA LEU A 141 4.87 4.23 4.66
C LEU A 141 6.18 4.92 4.28
N GLY A 142 7.29 4.57 4.96
CA GLY A 142 8.60 5.14 4.63
C GLY A 142 9.03 4.88 3.19
N ILE A 143 8.75 3.68 2.66
CA ILE A 143 9.01 3.36 1.25
C ILE A 143 8.08 4.17 0.32
N ALA A 144 6.79 4.30 0.65
CA ALA A 144 5.83 5.07 -0.14
C ALA A 144 6.23 6.56 -0.23
N ASP A 145 6.59 7.16 0.91
CA ASP A 145 7.06 8.55 0.98
C ASP A 145 8.33 8.76 0.15
N GLN A 146 9.31 7.88 0.30
CA GLN A 146 10.54 7.95 -0.49
C GLN A 146 10.24 7.84 -1.99
N ARG A 147 9.39 6.89 -2.39
CA ARG A 147 9.03 6.68 -3.79
C ARG A 147 8.25 7.87 -4.38
N SER A 148 7.35 8.45 -3.60
CA SER A 148 6.62 9.67 -3.98
C SER A 148 7.60 10.82 -4.27
N GLN A 149 8.53 11.08 -3.35
CA GLN A 149 9.53 12.15 -3.51
C GLN A 149 10.47 11.91 -4.70
N GLU A 150 11.01 10.69 -4.83
CA GLU A 150 11.89 10.34 -5.95
C GLU A 150 11.19 10.44 -7.30
N LEU A 151 9.91 10.05 -7.38
CA LEU A 151 9.14 10.14 -8.61
C LEU A 151 8.81 11.59 -8.95
N ALA A 152 8.45 12.41 -7.95
CA ALA A 152 8.18 13.83 -8.13
C ALA A 152 9.40 14.59 -8.65
N GLU A 153 10.58 14.31 -8.06
CA GLU A 153 11.83 14.92 -8.51
C GLU A 153 12.17 14.48 -9.94
N ALA A 154 12.13 13.19 -10.23
CA ALA A 154 12.39 12.67 -11.56
C ALA A 154 11.42 13.24 -12.61
N TRP A 155 10.15 13.43 -12.25
CA TRP A 155 9.16 14.05 -13.13
C TRP A 155 9.52 15.50 -13.47
N ASN A 156 9.90 16.28 -12.47
CA ASN A 156 10.33 17.67 -12.67
C ASN A 156 11.59 17.74 -13.54
N GLN A 157 12.59 16.90 -13.26
CA GLN A 157 13.84 16.85 -14.03
C GLN A 157 13.58 16.44 -15.48
N ALA A 158 12.76 15.42 -15.73
CA ALA A 158 12.40 14.98 -17.07
C ALA A 158 11.68 16.09 -17.87
N ARG A 159 10.79 16.85 -17.23
CA ARG A 159 10.10 17.97 -17.89
C ARG A 159 11.04 19.13 -18.22
N LEU A 160 11.96 19.46 -17.31
CA LEU A 160 12.97 20.49 -17.54
C LEU A 160 13.88 20.09 -18.70
N GLU A 161 14.33 18.85 -18.71
CA GLU A 161 15.20 18.32 -19.75
C GLU A 161 14.50 18.25 -21.10
N ALA A 162 13.26 17.75 -21.15
CA ALA A 162 12.46 17.74 -22.38
C ALA A 162 12.23 19.16 -22.93
N ARG A 163 12.06 20.15 -22.05
CA ARG A 163 11.92 21.55 -22.46
C ARG A 163 13.24 22.15 -22.97
N ARG A 164 14.36 21.75 -22.37
CA ARG A 164 15.71 22.15 -22.80
C ARG A 164 16.04 21.61 -24.18
N LEU A 165 15.68 20.35 -24.44
CA LEU A 165 15.82 19.69 -25.74
C LEU A 165 14.92 20.33 -26.81
N GLY A 166 13.72 20.78 -26.42
CA GLY A 166 12.82 21.48 -27.32
C GLY A 166 12.35 20.57 -28.45
N ARG A 167 12.22 21.11 -29.67
CA ARG A 167 11.67 20.40 -30.83
C ARG A 167 12.72 19.73 -31.73
N ASP A 168 14.00 20.02 -31.49
CA ASP A 168 15.12 19.66 -32.37
C ASP A 168 16.02 18.57 -31.76
N TYR A 169 15.43 17.66 -30.98
CA TYR A 169 16.16 16.58 -30.30
C TYR A 169 16.26 15.31 -31.14
#